data_AF-K1TR37-F1
#
_entry.id   AF-K1TR37-F1
#
_cell.length_a   1.000
_cell.length_b   1.000
_cell.length_c   1.000
_cell.angle_alpha   90.00
_cell.angle_beta   90.00
_cell.angle_gamma   90.00
#
_symmetry.space_group_name_H-M   'P 1'
#
loop_
_entity.id
_entity.type
_entity.pdbx_description
1 polymer ?
#
loop_
_entity_poly.entity_id
_entity_poly.type
_entity_poly.pdbx_seq_one_letter_code
_entity_poly.pdbx_strand_id
1 'polypeptide(L)' 'QFNSPEAQAQFNIQHSTFNTQIVDFRDAIRPKKPLPDPEFESKRYYQVYEQKYGFQPNMSILDLLFNEGNEAIFFL' A
#
# COMPACT_ATOMS: atom_id res chain seq x y z
N GLN A 1 0.35 -12.07 -40.00
CA GLN A 1 -0.55 -10.90 -40.02
C GLN A 1 -0.83 -10.35 -38.60
N PHE A 2 0.17 -10.31 -37.71
CA PHE A 2 0.02 -9.79 -36.33
C PHE A 2 0.92 -8.58 -36.00
N ASN A 3 1.86 -8.22 -36.88
CA ASN A 3 2.79 -7.09 -36.71
C ASN A 3 2.46 -5.95 -37.68
N SER A 4 1.17 -5.68 -37.92
CA SER A 4 0.76 -4.52 -38.71
C SER A 4 0.81 -3.27 -37.82
N PRO A 5 1.34 -2.13 -38.31
CA PRO A 5 1.29 -0.84 -37.61
C PRO A 5 -0.13 -0.45 -37.18
N GLU A 6 -1.15 -0.89 -37.91
CA GLU A 6 -2.57 -0.66 -37.61
C GLU A 6 -3.04 -1.44 -36.37
N ALA A 7 -2.55 -2.67 -36.18
CA ALA A 7 -2.83 -3.48 -35.00
C ALA A 7 -2.13 -2.89 -33.76
N GLN A 8 -0.90 -2.37 -33.93
CA GLN A 8 -0.19 -1.62 -32.89
C GLN A 8 -0.91 -0.30 -32.54
N ALA A 9 -1.44 0.40 -33.54
CA ALA A 9 -2.21 1.64 -33.33
C ALA A 9 -3.52 1.36 -32.58
N GLN A 10 -4.25 0.31 -32.96
CA GLN A 10 -5.50 -0.09 -32.30
C GLN A 10 -5.27 -0.53 -30.84
N PHE A 11 -4.16 -1.22 -30.54
CA PHE A 11 -3.79 -1.58 -29.17
C PHE A 11 -3.49 -0.35 -28.29
N ASN A 12 -2.78 0.64 -28.82
CA ASN A 12 -2.44 1.87 -28.09
C ASN A 12 -3.65 2.82 -27.90
N ILE A 13 -4.66 2.73 -28.77
CA ILE A 13 -5.87 3.57 -28.69
C ILE A 13 -6.79 3.11 -27.54
N GLN A 14 -6.83 1.81 -27.19
CA GLN A 14 -7.72 1.33 -26.13
C GLN A 14 -7.30 1.76 -24.71
N HIS A 15 -6.04 2.11 -24.49
CA HIS A 15 -5.54 2.52 -23.17
C HIS A 15 -5.68 4.03 -22.89
N SER A 16 -6.03 4.85 -23.88
CA SER A 16 -6.08 6.32 -23.74
C SER A 16 -7.47 6.90 -23.45
N THR A 17 -8.52 6.09 -23.38
CA THR A 17 -9.91 6.60 -23.30
C THR A 17 -10.49 6.71 -21.87
N PHE A 18 -9.67 6.52 -20.84
CA PHE A 18 -10.04 6.89 -19.47
C PHE A 18 -9.07 7.95 -18.97
N ASN A 19 -9.43 9.21 -19.21
CA ASN A 19 -8.76 10.40 -18.71
C ASN A 19 -8.98 10.58 -17.19
N THR A 20 -8.99 9.48 -16.44
CA THR A 20 -8.99 9.50 -14.99
C THR A 20 -7.59 9.90 -14.56
N GLN A 21 -7.47 10.96 -13.76
CA GLN A 21 -6.23 11.32 -13.09
C GLN A 21 -5.82 10.15 -12.19
N ILE A 22 -4.97 9.25 -12.70
CA ILE A 22 -4.43 8.13 -11.94
C ILE A 22 -3.39 8.75 -11.01
N VAL A 23 -3.66 8.70 -9.71
CA VAL A 23 -2.67 9.04 -8.70
C VAL A 23 -1.68 7.88 -8.63
N ASP A 24 -0.44 8.12 -9.09
CA ASP A 24 0.62 7.12 -9.10
C ASP A 24 1.33 7.06 -7.75
N PHE A 25 1.12 5.96 -7.01
CA PHE A 25 1.73 5.73 -5.70
C PHE A 25 2.97 4.84 -5.75
N ARG A 26 3.45 4.42 -6.93
CA ARG A 26 4.60 3.49 -7.03
C ARG A 26 5.86 4.02 -6.36
N ASP A 27 6.04 5.34 -6.37
CA ASP A 27 7.17 6.04 -5.76
C ASP A 27 6.86 6.64 -4.38
N ALA A 28 5.64 6.42 -3.85
CA ALA A 28 5.21 6.98 -2.56
C ALA A 28 5.98 6.36 -1.37
N ILE A 29 6.38 5.09 -1.48
CA ILE A 29 7.15 4.38 -0.45
C ILE A 29 8.56 4.14 -0.96
N ARG A 30 9.56 4.71 -0.26
CA ARG A 30 10.97 4.55 -0.58
C ARG A 30 11.69 3.79 0.55
N PRO A 31 11.94 2.47 0.41
CA PRO A 31 12.47 1.65 1.50
C PRO A 31 13.80 2.15 2.08
N LYS A 32 14.67 2.72 1.23
CA LYS A 32 16.00 3.22 1.64
C LYS A 32 16.01 4.66 2.14
N LYS A 33 14.94 5.42 1.87
CA LYS A 33 14.83 6.85 2.17
C LYS A 33 13.38 7.16 2.55
N PRO A 34 12.94 6.74 3.75
CA PRO A 34 11.61 7.07 4.23
C PRO A 34 11.42 8.58 4.20
N LEU A 35 10.34 9.03 3.55
CA LEU A 35 9.93 10.42 3.59
C LEU A 35 9.14 10.65 4.89
N PRO A 36 9.15 11.87 5.46
CA PRO A 36 8.25 12.20 6.54
C PRO A 36 6.81 12.03 6.07
N ASP A 37 6.02 11.30 6.84
CA ASP A 37 4.58 11.14 6.63
C ASP A 37 3.83 11.80 7.80
N PRO A 38 3.56 13.12 7.71
CA PRO A 38 2.94 13.86 8.82
C PRO A 38 1.45 13.51 9.00
N GLU A 39 0.84 12.84 8.02
CA GLU A 39 -0.57 12.42 8.09
C GLU A 39 -0.72 11.05 8.75
N PHE A 40 0.38 10.29 8.86
CA PHE A 40 0.38 8.98 9.50
C PHE A 40 0.53 9.07 11.02
N GLU A 41 -0.52 8.66 11.72
CA GLU A 41 -0.49 8.41 13.16
C GLU A 41 -0.77 6.93 13.44
N SER A 42 0.16 6.25 14.12
CA SER A 42 -0.05 4.87 14.56
C SER A 42 -1.13 4.82 15.64
N LYS A 43 -2.27 4.21 15.29
CA LYS A 43 -3.35 3.93 16.24
C LYS A 43 -2.93 2.86 17.22
N ARG A 44 -3.37 2.99 18.47
CA ARG A 44 -3.18 1.96 19.49
C ARG A 44 -4.01 0.73 19.14
N TYR A 45 -3.38 -0.44 19.27
CA TYR A 45 -3.92 -1.76 18.94
C TYR A 45 -3.48 -2.75 20.02
N TYR A 46 -4.11 -3.93 20.10
CA TYR A 46 -3.73 -4.90 21.12
C TYR A 46 -2.31 -5.41 20.86
N GLN A 47 -1.45 -5.50 21.87
CA GLN A 47 -0.11 -6.09 21.73
C GLN A 47 0.11 -7.15 22.80
N VAL A 48 0.41 -8.38 22.40
CA VAL A 48 0.55 -9.53 23.32
C VAL A 48 1.62 -9.29 24.39
N TYR A 49 2.67 -8.55 24.03
CA TYR A 49 3.78 -8.22 24.95
C TYR A 49 3.71 -6.80 25.52
N GLU A 50 2.58 -6.09 25.40
CA GLU A 50 2.43 -4.71 25.90
C GLU A 50 2.77 -4.61 27.38
N GLN A 51 2.31 -5.55 28.20
CA GLN A 51 2.53 -5.53 29.65
C GLN A 51 4.03 -5.56 30.02
N LYS A 52 4.87 -6.15 29.15
CA LYS A 52 6.31 -6.32 29.42
C LYS A 52 7.14 -5.16 28.91
N TYR A 53 6.81 -4.61 27.74
CA TYR A 53 7.64 -3.60 27.06
C TYR A 53 6.95 -2.24 26.88
N GLY A 54 5.71 -2.10 27.34
CA GLY A 54 4.83 -1.01 26.97
C GLY A 54 4.36 -1.12 25.52
N PHE A 55 3.48 -0.21 25.11
CA PHE A 55 2.98 -0.14 23.75
C PHE A 55 4.07 0.35 22.79
N GLN A 56 4.29 -0.39 21.72
CA GLN A 56 5.27 -0.08 20.68
C GLN A 56 4.56 0.44 19.41
N PRO A 57 4.57 1.75 19.13
CA PRO A 57 3.98 2.29 17.90
C PRO A 57 4.83 1.96 16.67
N ASN A 58 4.28 2.17 15.47
CA ASN A 58 5.00 2.09 14.19
C ASN A 58 5.69 0.73 13.91
N MET A 59 5.10 -0.35 14.41
CA MET A 59 5.54 -1.72 14.12
C MET A 59 5.16 -2.14 12.69
N SER A 60 5.69 -3.26 12.22
CA SER A 60 5.35 -3.75 10.88
C SER A 60 3.86 -4.13 10.79
N ILE A 61 3.30 -4.09 9.58
CA ILE A 61 1.92 -4.55 9.36
C ILE A 61 1.73 -6.01 9.79
N LEU A 62 2.77 -6.84 9.68
CA LEU A 62 2.72 -8.23 10.13
C LEU A 62 2.58 -8.31 11.66
N ASP A 63 3.33 -7.50 12.39
CA ASP A 63 3.20 -7.45 13.85
C ASP A 63 1.79 -7.01 14.25
N LEU A 64 1.22 -5.99 13.58
CA LEU A 64 -0.16 -5.56 13.84
C LEU A 64 -1.15 -6.70 13.60
N LEU A 65 -1.13 -7.32 12.42
CA LEU A 65 -2.08 -8.38 12.05
C LEU A 65 -1.98 -9.59 12.99
N PHE A 66 -0.78 -10.01 13.36
CA PHE A 66 -0.61 -11.15 14.27
C PHE A 66 -0.97 -10.84 15.71
N ASN A 67 -0.87 -9.58 16.15
CA ASN A 67 -1.40 -9.22 17.46
C ASN A 67 -2.95 -9.13 17.45
N GLU A 68 -3.57 -8.62 16.39
CA GLU A 68 -5.04 -8.53 16.28
C GLU A 68 -5.72 -9.91 16.08
N GLY A 69 -4.99 -10.90 15.55
CA GLY A 69 -5.49 -12.27 15.45
C GLY A 69 -6.72 -12.37 14.54
N ASN A 70 -7.88 -12.74 15.10
CA ASN A 70 -9.12 -12.87 14.33
C ASN A 70 -9.63 -11.51 13.80
N GLU A 71 -9.33 -10.42 14.49
CA GLU A 71 -9.77 -9.07 14.11
C GLU A 71 -8.92 -8.48 12.98
N ALA A 72 -7.82 -9.14 12.59
CA ALA A 72 -6.94 -8.73 11.50
C ALA A 72 -7.68 -8.53 10.16
N ILE A 73 -8.80 -9.23 9.97
CA ILE A 73 -9.66 -9.10 8.78
C ILE A 73 -10.22 -7.68 8.58
N PHE A 74 -10.33 -6.87 9.64
CA PHE A 74 -10.80 -5.49 9.53
C PHE A 74 -9.75 -4.50 9.00
N PHE A 75 -8.52 -4.98 8.77
CA PHE A 75 -7.38 -4.18 8.31
C PHE A 75 -6.87 -4.57 6.91
N LEU A 76 -7.51 -5.56 6.25
CA LEU A 76 -7.16 -6.08 4.92
C LEU A 76 -8.06 -5.56 3.81
#